data_AF-A0A399PL98-F1
#
_entry.id   AF-A0A399PL98-F1
#
_cell.length_a   1.000
_cell.length_b   1.000
_cell.length_c   1.000
_cell.angle_alpha   90.00
_cell.angle_beta   90.00
_cell.angle_gamma   90.00
#
_symmetry.space_group_name_H-M   'P 1'
#
loop_
_entity.id
_entity.type
_entity.pdbx_description
1 polymer ?
#
loop_
_entity_poly.entity_id
_entity_poly.type
_entity_poly.pdbx_seq_one_letter_code
_entity_poly.pdbx_strand_id
1 'polypeptide(L)'
;MMVVVGITGGIAAYKAVGVVRGLVLLGHDVHVVPTEAALRFVGKPTLEAVSRNPVTSDLYDGVSEVRHVALGQKADLIVVAPATAHTLATMALGLSDDLLGTTILASRAPLVVAPA
;
A
#
# COMPACT_ATOMS: atom_id res chain seq x y z
N MET A 1 -10.90 -8.96 -7.82
CA MET A 1 -9.55 -9.14 -7.25
C MET A 1 -9.39 -8.15 -6.13
N MET A 2 -8.77 -8.57 -5.03
CA MET A 2 -8.31 -7.71 -3.95
C MET A 2 -6.91 -7.21 -4.31
N VAL A 3 -6.76 -5.90 -4.52
CA VAL A 3 -5.49 -5.27 -4.88
C VAL A 3 -5.02 -4.41 -3.72
N VAL A 4 -3.80 -4.67 -3.24
CA VAL A 4 -3.15 -3.79 -2.27
C VAL A 4 -2.34 -2.74 -3.03
N VAL A 5 -2.56 -1.47 -2.73
CA VAL A 5 -1.79 -0.35 -3.28
C VAL A 5 -0.94 0.28 -2.19
N GLY A 6 0.35 -0.03 -2.20
CA GLY A 6 1.37 0.62 -1.38
C GLY A 6 1.75 1.99 -1.91
N ILE A 7 1.76 3.01 -1.06
CA ILE A 7 2.14 4.38 -1.44
C ILE A 7 3.29 4.83 -0.53
N THR A 8 4.41 5.23 -1.12
CA THR A 8 5.61 5.64 -0.36
C THR A 8 5.87 7.14 -0.46
N GLY A 9 6.74 7.67 0.41
CA GLY A 9 6.94 9.11 0.64
C GLY A 9 7.76 9.86 -0.41
N GLY A 10 7.28 9.92 -1.65
CA GLY A 10 7.84 10.75 -2.73
C GLY A 10 6.82 11.78 -3.22
N ILE A 11 7.28 12.83 -3.90
CA ILE A 11 6.38 13.86 -4.46
C ILE A 11 5.35 13.27 -5.42
N ALA A 12 5.66 12.14 -6.07
CA ALA A 12 4.74 11.43 -6.95
C ALA A 12 3.55 10.75 -6.21
N ALA A 13 3.50 10.76 -4.88
CA ALA A 13 2.42 10.13 -4.10
C ALA A 13 1.03 10.65 -4.46
N TYR A 14 0.88 11.94 -4.83
CA TYR A 14 -0.42 12.46 -5.27
C TYR A 14 -0.93 11.79 -6.56
N LYS A 15 -0.04 11.30 -7.43
CA LYS A 15 -0.40 10.59 -8.66
C LYS A 15 -0.95 9.20 -8.37
N ALA A 16 -0.59 8.60 -7.24
CA ALA A 16 -1.09 7.30 -6.81
C ALA A 16 -2.61 7.29 -6.63
N VAL A 17 -3.22 8.44 -6.30
CA VAL A 17 -4.69 8.60 -6.26
C VAL A 17 -5.34 8.23 -7.59
N GLY A 18 -4.70 8.57 -8.72
CA GLY A 18 -5.15 8.19 -10.05
C GLY A 18 -5.09 6.68 -10.29
N VAL A 19 -4.03 6.03 -9.79
CA VAL A 19 -3.86 4.56 -9.85
C VAL A 19 -4.94 3.86 -9.05
N VAL A 20 -5.14 4.27 -7.79
CA VAL A 20 -6.20 3.72 -6.91
C VAL A 20 -7.56 3.88 -7.58
N ARG A 21 -7.89 5.08 -8.06
CA ARG A 21 -9.17 5.34 -8.74
C ARG A 21 -9.34 4.49 -10.01
N GLY A 22 -8.29 4.32 -10.80
CA GLY A 22 -8.31 3.50 -12.00
C GLY A 22 -8.64 2.04 -11.68
N LEU A 23 -7.99 1.46 -10.68
CA LEU A 23 -8.24 0.08 -10.22
C LEU A 23 -9.68 -0.09 -9.69
N VAL A 24 -10.18 0.87 -8.91
CA VAL A 24 -11.57 0.85 -8.44
C VAL A 24 -12.57 0.92 -9.60
N LEU A 25 -12.33 1.77 -10.61
CA LEU A 25 -13.18 1.88 -11.80
C LEU A 25 -13.17 0.61 -12.65
N LEU A 26 -12.09 -0.16 -12.61
CA LEU A 26 -12.00 -1.49 -13.22
C LEU A 26 -12.70 -2.60 -12.40
N GLY A 27 -13.31 -2.25 -11.27
CA GLY A 27 -14.09 -3.18 -10.44
C GLY A 27 -13.25 -4.00 -9.45
N HIS A 28 -12.03 -3.56 -9.13
CA HIS A 28 -11.21 -4.21 -8.10
C HIS A 28 -11.56 -3.69 -6.69
N ASP A 29 -11.39 -4.56 -5.69
CA ASP A 29 -11.43 -4.17 -4.28
C ASP A 29 -10.04 -3.66 -3.87
N VAL A 30 -9.91 -2.37 -3.59
CA VAL A 30 -8.62 -1.71 -3.46
C VAL A 30 -8.33 -1.34 -2.01
N HIS A 31 -7.28 -1.91 -1.44
CA HIS A 31 -6.81 -1.63 -0.08
C HIS A 31 -5.53 -0.81 -0.15
N VAL A 32 -5.55 0.42 0.37
CA VAL A 32 -4.39 1.32 0.29
C VAL A 32 -3.57 1.21 1.56
N VAL A 33 -2.26 1.01 1.42
CA VAL A 33 -1.30 0.95 2.52
C VAL A 33 -0.23 2.04 2.31
N PRO A 34 -0.45 3.27 2.82
CA PRO A 34 0.54 4.33 2.75
C PRO A 34 1.62 4.14 3.81
N THR A 35 2.84 4.61 3.53
CA THR A 35 3.81 4.86 4.60
C THR A 35 3.48 6.18 5.31
N GLU A 36 3.98 6.37 6.53
CA GLU A 36 3.86 7.65 7.26
C GLU A 36 4.36 8.84 6.44
N ALA A 37 5.45 8.64 5.68
CA ALA A 37 5.99 9.68 4.80
C ALA A 37 5.04 10.01 3.63
N ALA A 38 4.32 9.02 3.08
CA ALA A 38 3.34 9.24 2.02
C ALA A 38 2.17 10.11 2.49
N LEU A 39 1.74 9.95 3.74
CA LEU A 39 0.65 10.74 4.34
C LEU A 39 0.96 12.23 4.45
N ARG A 40 2.23 12.63 4.34
CA ARG A 40 2.64 14.05 4.25
C ARG A 40 2.40 14.68 2.87
N PHE A 41 2.24 13.85 1.82
CA PHE A 41 1.98 14.30 0.45
C PHE A 41 0.52 14.11 0.02
N VAL A 42 -0.13 13.05 0.50
CA VAL A 42 -1.54 12.76 0.23
C VAL A 42 -2.25 12.33 1.50
N GLY A 43 -3.34 13.02 1.85
CA GLY A 43 -4.04 12.80 3.10
C GLY A 43 -4.84 11.49 3.13
N LYS A 44 -4.89 10.87 4.31
CA LYS A 44 -5.71 9.68 4.59
C LYS A 44 -7.18 9.81 4.12
N PRO A 45 -7.91 10.92 4.36
CA PRO A 45 -9.31 11.04 3.91
C PRO A 45 -9.48 10.90 2.39
N THR A 46 -8.52 11.38 1.60
CA THR A 46 -8.54 11.21 0.14
C THR A 46 -8.38 9.74 -0.24
N LEU A 47 -7.45 9.05 0.40
CA LEU A 47 -7.19 7.64 0.11
C LEU A 47 -8.39 6.77 0.49
N GLU A 48 -9.01 6.99 1.65
CA GLU A 48 -10.21 6.28 2.09
C GLU A 48 -11.40 6.52 1.15
N ALA A 49 -11.64 7.78 0.76
CA ALA A 49 -12.74 8.11 -0.13
C ALA A 49 -12.59 7.47 -1.51
N VAL A 50 -11.36 7.45 -2.05
CA VAL A 50 -11.10 6.93 -3.39
C VAL A 50 -11.02 5.41 -3.42
N SER A 51 -10.47 4.77 -2.38
CA SER A 51 -10.37 3.31 -2.26
C SER A 51 -11.67 2.65 -1.82
N ARG A 52 -12.53 3.39 -1.10
CA ARG A 52 -13.74 2.90 -0.40
C ARG A 52 -13.43 1.91 0.73
N ASN A 53 -12.20 1.91 1.22
CA ASN A 53 -11.72 1.05 2.31
C ASN A 53 -11.01 1.89 3.38
N PRO A 54 -10.99 1.45 4.65
CA PRO A 54 -10.18 2.06 5.69
C PRO A 54 -8.70 2.11 5.29
N VAL A 55 -8.01 3.18 5.68
CA VAL A 55 -6.58 3.36 5.37
C VAL A 55 -5.80 3.59 6.65
N THR A 56 -4.70 2.87 6.81
CA THR A 56 -3.79 3.03 7.95
C THR A 56 -2.36 2.78 7.50
N SER A 57 -1.42 3.49 8.13
CA SER A 57 0.03 3.30 8.03
C SER A 57 0.58 2.56 9.26
N ASP A 58 -0.22 2.41 10.31
CA ASP A 58 0.18 1.80 11.58
C ASP A 58 0.15 0.27 11.49
N LEU A 59 1.30 -0.35 11.78
CA LEU A 59 1.49 -1.80 11.80
C LEU A 59 0.62 -2.50 12.86
N TYR A 60 0.33 -1.81 13.97
CA TYR A 60 -0.40 -2.35 15.11
C TYR A 60 -1.89 -2.00 15.09
N ASP A 61 -2.39 -1.39 14.01
CA ASP A 61 -3.82 -1.24 13.80
C ASP A 61 -4.48 -2.57 13.39
N GLY A 62 -5.66 -2.87 13.92
CA GLY A 62 -6.40 -4.09 13.58
C GLY A 62 -5.72 -5.39 14.03
N VAL A 63 -5.03 -5.41 15.18
CA VAL A 63 -4.33 -6.59 15.72
C VAL A 63 -5.24 -7.82 15.87
N SER A 64 -6.51 -7.63 16.25
CA SER A 64 -7.49 -8.73 16.36
C SER A 64 -7.73 -9.48 15.04
N GLU A 65 -7.51 -8.81 13.91
CA GLU A 65 -7.64 -9.37 12.56
C GLU A 65 -6.28 -9.84 12.00
N VAL A 66 -5.19 -9.63 12.75
CA VAL A 66 -3.80 -9.82 12.29
C VAL A 66 -3.59 -9.11 10.95
N ARG A 67 -4.08 -7.86 10.85
CA ARG A 67 -4.23 -7.12 9.58
C ARG A 67 -2.95 -7.09 8.75
N HIS A 68 -1.80 -6.86 9.37
CA HIS A 68 -0.49 -6.79 8.71
C HIS A 68 -0.10 -8.08 7.96
N VAL A 69 -0.59 -9.25 8.39
CA VAL A 69 -0.45 -10.52 7.63
C VAL A 69 -1.64 -10.72 6.70
N ALA A 70 -2.86 -10.46 7.18
CA ALA A 70 -4.09 -10.76 6.46
C ALA A 70 -4.21 -9.99 5.13
N LEU A 71 -3.74 -8.74 5.07
CA LEU A 71 -3.70 -7.96 3.83
C LEU A 71 -2.83 -8.65 2.77
N GLY A 72 -1.63 -9.09 3.14
CA GLY A 72 -0.69 -9.73 2.22
C GLY A 72 -1.19 -11.09 1.74
N GLN A 73 -1.78 -11.88 2.63
CA GLN A 73 -2.30 -13.22 2.29
C GLN A 73 -3.54 -13.19 1.40
N LYS A 74 -4.39 -12.16 1.53
CA LYS A 74 -5.62 -12.02 0.75
C LYS A 74 -5.43 -11.27 -0.57
N ALA A 75 -4.32 -10.55 -0.73
CA ALA A 75 -4.03 -9.81 -1.96
C ALA A 75 -3.90 -10.77 -3.15
N ASP A 76 -4.57 -10.44 -4.25
CA ASP A 76 -4.36 -11.07 -5.57
C ASP A 76 -3.23 -10.36 -6.34
N LEU A 77 -2.94 -9.12 -5.98
CA LEU A 77 -1.90 -8.26 -6.57
C LEU A 77 -1.47 -7.21 -5.54
N ILE A 78 -0.17 -6.94 -5.48
CA ILE A 78 0.37 -5.79 -4.74
C ILE A 78 1.03 -4.84 -5.74
N VAL A 79 0.67 -3.55 -5.66
CA VAL A 79 1.27 -2.47 -6.44
C VAL A 79 1.91 -1.47 -5.48
N VAL A 80 3.20 -1.17 -5.62
CA VAL A 80 3.86 -0.09 -4.88
C VAL A 80 4.10 1.08 -5.83
N ALA A 81 3.34 2.16 -5.66
CA ALA A 81 3.36 3.33 -6.54
C ALA A 81 3.05 4.64 -5.77
N PRO A 82 3.99 5.60 -5.69
CA PRO A 82 5.40 5.45 -6.06
C PRO A 82 6.13 4.52 -5.08
N ALA A 83 7.24 3.94 -5.53
CA ALA A 83 8.22 3.25 -4.70
C ALA A 83 9.49 4.10 -4.58
N THR A 84 9.70 4.72 -3.41
CA THR A 84 10.93 5.49 -3.16
C THR A 84 12.14 4.57 -3.09
N ALA A 85 13.33 5.14 -3.32
CA ALA A 85 14.59 4.42 -3.17
C ALA A 85 14.77 3.77 -1.79
N HIS A 86 14.28 4.42 -0.72
CA HIS A 86 14.30 3.86 0.63
C HIS A 86 13.47 2.57 0.71
N THR A 87 12.21 2.60 0.24
CA THR A 87 11.34 1.42 0.24
C THR A 87 11.89 0.30 -0.65
N LEU A 88 12.49 0.63 -1.80
CA LEU A 88 13.17 -0.37 -2.64
C LEU A 88 14.33 -1.04 -1.90
N ALA A 89 15.14 -0.26 -1.18
CA ALA A 89 16.28 -0.79 -0.42
C ALA A 89 15.81 -1.69 0.73
N THR A 90 14.79 -1.27 1.49
CA THR A 90 14.26 -2.08 2.59
C THR A 90 13.62 -3.37 2.08
N MET A 91 12.84 -3.31 1.00
CA MET A 91 12.27 -4.49 0.35
C MET A 91 13.35 -5.47 -0.13
N ALA A 92 14.40 -4.98 -0.81
CA ALA A 92 15.49 -5.82 -1.30
C ALA A 92 16.29 -6.50 -0.18
N LEU A 93 16.38 -5.85 0.99
CA LEU A 93 17.06 -6.36 2.17
C LEU A 93 16.16 -7.22 3.07
N GLY A 94 14.86 -7.35 2.76
CA GLY A 94 13.90 -8.06 3.60
C GLY A 94 13.60 -7.36 4.94
N LEU A 95 13.73 -6.03 4.98
CA LEU A 95 13.39 -5.22 6.15
C LEU A 95 11.91 -4.82 6.09
N SER A 96 11.17 -5.05 7.18
CA SER A 96 9.73 -4.78 7.28
C SER A 96 9.37 -4.15 8.63
N ASP A 97 9.81 -2.91 8.83
CA ASP A 97 9.56 -2.13 10.03
C ASP A 97 8.23 -1.36 9.99
N ASP A 98 7.55 -1.35 8.85
CA ASP A 98 6.23 -0.74 8.68
C ASP A 98 5.16 -1.73 8.17
N LEU A 99 3.90 -1.25 8.13
CA LEU A 99 2.76 -2.04 7.66
C LEU A 99 2.93 -2.48 6.20
N LEU A 100 3.48 -1.63 5.34
CA LEU A 100 3.65 -1.92 3.92
C LEU A 100 4.67 -3.05 3.69
N GLY A 101 5.86 -2.94 4.27
CA GLY A 101 6.90 -3.96 4.20
C GLY A 101 6.41 -5.29 4.77
N THR A 102 5.70 -5.26 5.90
CA THR A 102 5.15 -6.49 6.51
C THR A 102 4.10 -7.15 5.61
N THR A 103 3.21 -6.34 5.02
CA THR A 103 2.20 -6.80 4.06
C THR A 103 2.84 -7.44 2.83
N ILE A 104 3.92 -6.85 2.31
CA ILE A 104 4.66 -7.38 1.15
C ILE A 104 5.32 -8.73 1.50
N LEU A 105 6.03 -8.83 2.63
CA LEU A 105 6.69 -10.08 3.04
C LEU A 105 5.71 -11.21 3.35
N ALA A 106 4.50 -10.89 3.83
CA ALA A 106 3.46 -11.86 4.11
C ALA A 106 2.75 -12.40 2.85
N SER A 107 2.98 -11.78 1.68
CA SER A 107 2.26 -12.10 0.45
C SER A 107 2.97 -13.10 -0.45
N ARG A 108 2.17 -13.82 -1.24
CA ARG A 108 2.62 -14.62 -2.39
C ARG A 108 2.10 -14.08 -3.73
N ALA A 109 1.38 -12.96 -3.70
CA ALA A 109 0.83 -12.34 -4.88
C ALA A 109 1.94 -11.77 -5.77
N PRO A 110 1.67 -11.59 -7.08
CA PRO A 110 2.52 -10.77 -7.93
C PRO A 110 2.72 -9.38 -7.32
N LEU A 111 3.96 -8.91 -7.35
CA LEU A 111 4.35 -7.60 -6.84
C LEU A 111 4.82 -6.72 -8.01
N VAL A 112 4.13 -5.61 -8.21
CA VAL A 112 4.47 -4.59 -9.21
C VAL A 112 5.03 -3.37 -8.48
N VAL A 113 6.19 -2.90 -8.92
CA VAL A 113 6.88 -1.78 -8.29
C VAL A 113 7.09 -0.68 -9.31
N ALA A 114 6.68 0.54 -8.98
CA ALA A 114 6.80 1.73 -9.83
C ALA A 114 7.71 2.78 -9.16
N PRO A 115 9.04 2.74 -9.41
CA PRO A 115 10.00 3.65 -8.79
C PRO A 115 9.75 5.13 -9.15
N ALA A 116 9.80 6.03 -8.16
CA ALA A 116 9.78 7.48 -8.34
C ALA A 116 10.19 8.25 -7.07
#